data_AF-A0A5D0NNL1-F1
#
_entry.id   AF-A0A5D0NNL1-F1
#
_cell.length_a   1.000
_cell.length_b   1.000
_cell.length_c   1.000
_cell.angle_alpha   90.00
_cell.angle_beta   90.00
_cell.angle_gamma   90.00
#
_symmetry.space_group_name_H-M   'P 1'
#
loop_
_entity.id
_entity.type
_entity.pdbx_description
1 polymer ?
#
loop_
_entity_poly.entity_id
_entity_poly.type
_entity_poly.pdbx_seq_one_letter_code
_entity_poly.pdbx_strand_id
1 'polypeptide(L)'
;MSKAKALIGLGSAAAGVAAAYPVLLRERCLTWGATADEAGMTLPGDDLLTEPAVVATRAITVRAPATAVWPWLVQMGSGRGGAYTYDWIENLLGLDMHSAKEVLPQFQNLRVGETYPLGPKGPRLRVEILDPERALVFRSEDGNWVWAFALIPCAEGSRLISRNRIAMPHASIPARLFNLLVMEPGSLIMERRMLLGIKERAETLARNPATDPVV
;
A
#
# COMPACT_ATOMS: atom_id res chain seq x y z
N MET A 1 -28.78 28.81 -23.61
CA MET A 1 -27.36 29.25 -23.83
C MET A 1 -26.45 29.15 -22.60
N SER A 2 -26.95 29.12 -21.35
CA SER A 2 -26.10 29.06 -20.13
C SER A 2 -25.42 27.69 -19.86
N LYS A 3 -26.13 26.57 -20.07
CA LYS A 3 -25.61 25.22 -19.80
C LYS A 3 -24.44 24.79 -20.70
N ALA A 4 -24.40 25.25 -21.95
CA ALA A 4 -23.34 24.91 -22.90
C ALA A 4 -21.99 25.56 -22.55
N LYS A 5 -21.99 26.83 -22.12
CA LYS A 5 -20.77 27.52 -21.66
C LYS A 5 -20.23 26.94 -20.36
N ALA A 6 -21.13 26.53 -19.44
CA ALA A 6 -20.74 25.85 -18.21
C ALA A 6 -20.12 24.46 -18.49
N LEU A 7 -20.68 23.68 -19.42
CA LEU A 7 -20.09 22.39 -19.82
C LEU A 7 -18.71 22.55 -20.48
N ILE A 8 -18.52 23.59 -21.31
CA ILE A 8 -17.25 23.87 -21.99
C ILE A 8 -16.18 24.32 -20.97
N GLY A 9 -16.56 25.13 -19.98
CA GLY A 9 -15.67 25.56 -18.88
C GLY A 9 -15.27 24.41 -17.94
N LEU A 10 -16.20 23.49 -17.64
CA LEU A 10 -15.90 22.30 -16.83
C LEU A 10 -15.01 21.30 -17.58
N GLY A 11 -15.27 21.09 -18.87
CA GLY A 11 -14.49 20.17 -19.71
C GLY A 11 -13.04 20.63 -19.92
N SER A 12 -12.81 21.93 -20.05
CA SER A 12 -11.47 22.52 -20.19
C SER A 12 -10.68 22.50 -18.87
N ALA A 13 -11.32 22.73 -17.72
CA ALA A 13 -10.68 22.57 -16.42
C ALA A 13 -10.31 21.10 -16.12
N ALA A 14 -11.21 20.15 -16.40
CA ALA A 14 -10.93 18.72 -16.24
C ALA A 14 -9.80 18.24 -17.17
N ALA A 15 -9.77 18.70 -18.42
CA ALA A 15 -8.67 18.43 -19.35
C ALA A 15 -7.35 19.04 -18.87
N GLY A 16 -7.37 20.25 -18.31
CA GLY A 16 -6.20 20.89 -17.72
C GLY A 16 -5.62 20.13 -16.53
N VAL A 17 -6.48 19.65 -15.62
CA VAL A 17 -6.06 18.81 -14.48
C VAL A 17 -5.51 17.46 -14.96
N ALA A 18 -6.18 16.83 -15.92
CA ALA A 18 -5.73 15.56 -16.51
C ALA A 18 -4.37 15.70 -17.20
N ALA A 19 -4.10 16.83 -17.86
CA ALA A 19 -2.80 17.11 -18.49
C ALA A 19 -1.72 17.49 -17.47
N ALA A 20 -2.09 18.18 -16.39
CA ALA A 20 -1.15 18.63 -15.36
C ALA A 20 -0.68 17.50 -14.43
N TYR A 21 -1.54 16.52 -14.13
CA TYR A 21 -1.22 15.44 -13.20
C TYR A 21 0.05 14.67 -13.58
N PRO A 22 0.18 14.11 -14.81
CA PRO A 22 1.35 13.32 -15.20
C PRO A 22 2.67 14.09 -15.07
N VAL A 23 2.63 15.41 -15.27
CA VAL A 23 3.81 16.28 -15.33
C VAL A 23 4.19 16.83 -13.96
N LEU A 24 3.21 17.22 -13.14
CA LEU A 24 3.47 18.01 -11.93
C LEU A 24 3.24 17.25 -10.62
N LEU A 25 2.34 16.25 -10.64
CA LEU A 25 1.83 15.62 -9.42
C LEU A 25 2.09 14.13 -9.35
N ARG A 26 2.32 13.48 -10.50
CA ARG A 26 2.50 12.03 -10.57
C ARG A 26 3.65 11.55 -9.71
N GLU A 27 4.82 12.17 -9.83
CA GLU A 27 5.99 11.77 -9.05
C GLU A 27 5.67 11.86 -7.55
N ARG A 28 5.18 13.00 -7.07
CA ARG A 28 4.75 13.18 -5.67
C ARG A 28 3.68 12.20 -5.21
N CYS A 29 2.82 11.76 -6.13
CA CYS A 29 1.78 10.76 -5.88
C CYS A 29 2.37 9.35 -5.71
N LEU A 30 3.37 9.01 -6.52
CA LEU A 30 4.06 7.73 -6.49
C LEU A 30 5.09 7.65 -5.36
N THR A 31 5.70 8.77 -4.98
CA THR A 31 6.75 8.86 -3.95
C THR A 31 6.28 9.46 -2.63
N TRP A 32 4.97 9.48 -2.37
CA TRP A 32 4.41 10.17 -1.21
C TRP A 32 5.08 9.76 0.10
N GLY A 33 5.61 10.75 0.81
CA GLY A 33 6.27 10.57 2.09
C GLY A 33 7.67 9.97 2.00
N ALA A 34 8.08 9.40 0.86
CA ALA A 34 9.43 8.87 0.62
C ALA A 34 10.40 9.97 0.16
N THR A 35 11.69 9.80 0.49
CA THR A 35 12.76 10.61 -0.07
C THR A 35 13.16 10.10 -1.46
N ALA A 36 13.93 10.89 -2.22
CA ALA A 36 14.48 10.46 -3.50
C ALA A 36 15.39 9.23 -3.34
N ASP A 37 16.21 9.17 -2.28
CA ASP A 37 17.08 8.03 -1.99
C ASP A 37 16.26 6.77 -1.65
N GLU A 38 15.20 6.90 -0.85
CA GLU A 38 14.28 5.81 -0.54
C GLU A 38 13.53 5.32 -1.79
N ALA A 39 13.19 6.24 -2.71
CA ALA A 39 12.55 5.88 -3.97
C ALA A 39 13.52 5.18 -4.95
N GLY A 40 14.80 5.53 -4.92
CA GLY A 40 15.84 5.03 -5.82
C GLY A 40 16.62 3.82 -5.31
N MET A 41 16.62 3.54 -4.01
CA MET A 41 17.34 2.39 -3.43
C MET A 41 16.72 1.05 -3.86
N THR A 42 17.53 -0.01 -3.91
CA THR A 42 17.04 -1.38 -4.09
C THR A 42 16.40 -1.90 -2.80
N LEU A 43 15.20 -2.48 -2.91
CA LEU A 43 14.49 -3.15 -1.81
C LEU A 43 14.32 -4.65 -2.10
N PRO A 44 14.18 -5.49 -1.06
CA PRO A 44 13.83 -6.90 -1.23
C PRO A 44 12.60 -7.07 -2.13
N GLY A 45 12.69 -7.97 -3.10
CA GLY A 45 11.61 -8.24 -4.06
C GLY A 45 11.65 -7.42 -5.34
N ASP A 46 12.51 -6.39 -5.46
CA ASP A 46 12.65 -5.63 -6.71
C ASP A 46 13.03 -6.51 -7.91
N ASP A 47 13.78 -7.58 -7.65
CA ASP A 47 14.25 -8.59 -8.62
C ASP A 47 13.13 -9.54 -9.09
N LEU A 48 12.03 -9.65 -8.34
CA LEU A 48 10.88 -10.49 -8.71
C LEU A 48 10.06 -9.90 -9.87
N LEU A 49 10.20 -8.60 -10.14
CA LEU A 49 9.62 -7.91 -11.29
C LEU A 49 10.56 -6.81 -11.80
N THR A 50 11.44 -7.19 -12.74
CA THR A 50 12.51 -6.34 -13.29
C THR A 50 12.00 -5.23 -14.20
N GLU A 51 10.88 -5.45 -14.90
CA GLU A 51 10.32 -4.52 -15.89
C GLU A 51 8.91 -4.01 -15.49
N PRO A 52 8.77 -3.23 -14.42
CA PRO A 52 7.49 -2.65 -14.05
C PRO A 52 7.10 -1.49 -14.97
N ALA A 53 5.80 -1.36 -15.25
CA ALA A 53 5.23 -0.17 -15.90
C ALA A 53 5.04 0.98 -14.90
N VAL A 54 4.80 0.66 -13.63
CA VAL A 54 4.61 1.62 -12.53
C VAL A 54 5.41 1.17 -11.32
N VAL A 55 6.14 2.11 -10.71
CA VAL A 55 6.77 1.95 -9.40
C VAL A 55 6.23 3.04 -8.48
N ALA A 56 5.60 2.66 -7.38
CA ALA A 56 5.21 3.56 -6.30
C ALA A 56 5.98 3.19 -5.04
N THR A 57 6.69 4.15 -4.45
CA THR A 57 7.42 3.98 -3.19
C THR A 57 6.91 5.00 -2.20
N ARG A 58 6.13 4.55 -1.21
CA ARG A 58 5.51 5.42 -0.21
C ARG A 58 6.06 5.09 1.16
N ALA A 59 6.32 6.10 1.98
CA ALA A 59 6.99 5.87 3.25
C ALA A 59 6.49 6.78 4.37
N ILE A 60 6.51 6.23 5.58
CA ILE A 60 6.16 6.95 6.80
C ILE A 60 7.13 6.59 7.93
N THR A 61 7.32 7.54 8.85
CA THR A 61 8.02 7.27 10.10
C THR A 61 7.00 6.82 11.13
N VAL A 62 7.24 5.68 11.77
CA VAL A 62 6.43 5.13 12.85
C VAL A 62 7.25 5.23 14.13
N ARG A 63 6.69 5.89 15.16
CA ARG A 63 7.35 6.10 16.45
C ARG A 63 7.22 4.87 17.35
N ALA A 64 7.64 3.73 16.81
CA ALA A 64 7.60 2.42 17.44
C ALA A 64 8.75 1.56 16.88
N PRO A 65 9.28 0.60 17.67
CA PRO A 65 10.23 -0.39 17.16
C PRO A 65 9.59 -1.29 16.10
N ALA A 66 10.40 -1.92 15.26
CA ALA A 66 9.95 -2.81 14.19
C ALA A 66 9.11 -3.98 14.74
N THR A 67 9.47 -4.49 15.93
CA THR A 67 8.71 -5.49 16.71
C THR A 67 7.24 -5.11 16.92
N ALA A 68 6.91 -3.82 17.05
CA ALA A 68 5.54 -3.34 17.24
C ALA A 68 4.81 -3.07 15.92
N VAL A 69 5.54 -2.86 14.82
CA VAL A 69 4.98 -2.67 13.48
C VAL A 69 4.67 -4.02 12.81
N TRP A 70 5.59 -4.97 12.97
CA TRP A 70 5.58 -6.25 12.27
C TRP A 70 4.27 -7.05 12.38
N PRO A 71 3.64 -7.20 13.57
CA PRO A 71 2.41 -7.97 13.70
C PRO A 71 1.26 -7.44 12.82
N TRP A 72 1.21 -6.12 12.61
CA TRP A 72 0.21 -5.47 11.76
C TRP A 72 0.44 -5.73 10.27
N LEU A 73 1.71 -5.84 9.85
CA LEU A 73 2.03 -6.23 8.47
C LEU A 73 1.67 -7.70 8.23
N VAL A 74 2.03 -8.57 9.17
CA VAL A 74 1.82 -10.03 9.07
C VAL A 74 0.34 -10.41 9.05
N GLN A 75 -0.49 -9.74 9.85
CA GLN A 75 -1.92 -10.04 9.89
C GLN A 75 -2.74 -9.32 8.82
N MET A 76 -2.13 -8.47 7.99
CA MET A 76 -2.84 -7.73 6.96
C MET A 76 -3.46 -8.68 5.92
N GLY A 77 -4.70 -8.40 5.50
CA GLY A 77 -5.39 -9.14 4.43
C GLY A 77 -6.91 -9.27 4.64
N SER A 78 -7.62 -9.64 3.58
CA SER A 78 -9.07 -9.90 3.64
C SER A 78 -9.33 -11.23 4.33
N GLY A 79 -10.34 -11.28 5.20
CA GLY A 79 -10.55 -12.40 6.13
C GLY A 79 -9.45 -12.56 7.19
N ARG A 80 -8.50 -11.60 7.27
CA ARG A 80 -7.43 -11.54 8.29
C ARG A 80 -7.64 -10.32 9.19
N GLY A 81 -6.61 -9.53 9.47
CA GLY A 81 -6.66 -8.32 10.28
C GLY A 81 -7.12 -7.05 9.54
N GLY A 82 -7.52 -7.15 8.27
CA GLY A 82 -7.96 -6.03 7.43
C GLY A 82 -6.81 -5.30 6.72
N ALA A 83 -7.13 -4.23 5.98
CA ALA A 83 -6.15 -3.34 5.34
C ALA A 83 -5.99 -2.02 6.10
N TYR A 84 -6.63 -1.86 7.26
CA TYR A 84 -6.51 -0.65 8.09
C TYR A 84 -6.95 0.63 7.36
N THR A 85 -7.84 0.53 6.36
CA THR A 85 -8.40 1.69 5.66
C THR A 85 -9.82 2.02 6.15
N TYR A 86 -10.60 2.77 5.37
CA TYR A 86 -11.97 3.08 5.74
C TYR A 86 -12.87 1.92 5.33
N ASP A 87 -13.55 1.29 6.30
CA ASP A 87 -14.49 0.19 6.06
C ASP A 87 -15.52 0.52 4.95
N TRP A 88 -15.93 1.79 4.77
CA TRP A 88 -16.87 2.20 3.72
C TRP A 88 -16.28 2.22 2.30
N ILE A 89 -14.99 2.53 2.14
CA ILE A 89 -14.32 2.47 0.82
C ILE A 89 -14.01 1.02 0.48
N GLU A 90 -13.60 0.23 1.49
CA GLU A 90 -13.39 -1.20 1.37
C GLU A 90 -14.69 -1.90 0.92
N ASN A 91 -15.84 -1.53 1.49
CA ASN A 91 -17.15 -2.04 1.07
C ASN A 91 -17.58 -1.52 -0.32
N LEU A 92 -17.29 -0.25 -0.66
CA LEU A 92 -17.58 0.30 -2.00
C LEU A 92 -16.77 -0.41 -3.10
N LEU A 93 -15.55 -0.85 -2.79
CA LEU A 93 -14.70 -1.65 -3.67
C LEU A 93 -14.94 -3.17 -3.54
N GLY A 94 -15.88 -3.58 -2.68
CA GLY A 94 -16.24 -4.98 -2.46
C GLY A 94 -15.12 -5.83 -1.85
N LEU A 95 -14.26 -5.23 -1.03
CA LEU A 95 -13.11 -5.87 -0.38
C LEU A 95 -13.47 -6.61 0.93
N ASP A 96 -14.64 -6.33 1.53
CA ASP A 96 -15.16 -6.94 2.77
C ASP A 96 -14.07 -7.08 3.86
N MET A 97 -13.48 -5.93 4.23
CA MET A 97 -12.37 -5.88 5.18
C MET A 97 -12.84 -5.24 6.48
N HIS A 98 -12.55 -5.91 7.59
CA HIS A 98 -12.78 -5.38 8.93
C HIS A 98 -11.43 -5.19 9.61
N SER A 99 -11.08 -3.93 9.85
CA SER A 99 -9.76 -3.59 10.39
C SER A 99 -9.66 -3.95 11.88
N ALA A 100 -8.83 -4.95 12.19
CA ALA A 100 -8.59 -5.37 13.56
C ALA A 100 -8.02 -4.21 14.41
N LYS A 101 -8.41 -4.17 15.69
CA LYS A 101 -7.91 -3.20 16.68
C LYS A 101 -6.80 -3.77 17.55
N GLU A 102 -6.59 -5.09 17.49
CA GLU A 102 -5.64 -5.84 18.30
C GLU A 102 -4.81 -6.76 17.41
N VAL A 103 -3.67 -7.22 17.95
CA VAL A 103 -2.86 -8.25 17.30
C VAL A 103 -3.56 -9.59 17.48
N LEU A 104 -3.82 -10.28 16.37
CA LEU A 104 -4.58 -11.52 16.34
C LEU A 104 -3.61 -12.72 16.29
N PRO A 105 -3.50 -13.55 17.35
CA PRO A 105 -2.52 -14.63 17.41
C PRO A 105 -2.60 -15.62 16.25
N GLN A 106 -3.82 -15.92 15.79
CA GLN A 106 -4.08 -16.86 14.69
C GLN A 106 -3.48 -16.43 13.34
N PHE A 107 -3.15 -15.15 13.17
CA PHE A 107 -2.57 -14.63 11.93
C PHE A 107 -1.06 -14.39 11.99
N GLN A 108 -0.41 -14.60 13.13
CA GLN A 108 1.01 -14.28 13.31
C GLN A 108 1.96 -15.34 12.73
N ASN A 109 1.47 -16.55 12.43
CA ASN A 109 2.28 -17.63 11.87
C ASN A 109 2.21 -17.66 10.32
N LEU A 110 2.47 -16.52 9.69
CA LEU A 110 2.54 -16.40 8.23
C LEU A 110 3.78 -17.15 7.71
N ARG A 111 3.66 -17.80 6.54
CA ARG A 111 4.78 -18.53 5.93
C ARG A 111 5.03 -18.10 4.50
N VAL A 112 6.29 -18.19 4.08
CA VAL A 112 6.67 -18.08 2.67
C VAL A 112 5.90 -19.12 1.86
N GLY A 113 5.32 -18.67 0.75
CA GLY A 113 4.51 -19.46 -0.16
C GLY A 113 3.02 -19.51 0.16
N GLU A 114 2.57 -18.98 1.31
CA GLU A 114 1.14 -18.84 1.58
C GLU A 114 0.51 -17.80 0.65
N THR A 115 -0.71 -18.08 0.19
CA THR A 115 -1.46 -17.21 -0.73
C THR A 115 -2.85 -16.93 -0.19
N TYR A 116 -3.24 -15.65 -0.21
CA TYR A 116 -4.58 -15.22 0.19
C TYR A 116 -5.11 -14.11 -0.72
N PRO A 117 -6.44 -13.98 -0.85
CA PRO A 117 -7.05 -12.95 -1.69
C PRO A 117 -6.95 -11.56 -1.03
N LEU A 118 -6.66 -10.54 -1.83
CA LEU A 118 -6.83 -9.14 -1.42
C LEU A 118 -8.27 -8.68 -1.67
N GLY A 119 -9.20 -9.19 -0.87
CA GLY A 119 -10.64 -8.97 -1.02
C GLY A 119 -11.33 -10.02 -1.90
N PRO A 120 -12.67 -10.19 -1.80
CA PRO A 120 -13.45 -11.20 -2.52
C PRO A 120 -13.21 -11.30 -4.03
N LYS A 121 -12.90 -10.19 -4.69
CA LYS A 121 -12.64 -10.11 -6.15
C LYS A 121 -11.24 -9.62 -6.50
N GLY A 122 -10.37 -9.46 -5.51
CA GLY A 122 -9.03 -8.93 -5.72
C GLY A 122 -8.02 -10.00 -6.12
N PRO A 123 -6.80 -9.58 -6.50
CA PRO A 123 -5.72 -10.51 -6.82
C PRO A 123 -5.36 -11.35 -5.60
N ARG A 124 -4.91 -12.58 -5.86
CA ARG A 124 -4.34 -13.47 -4.85
C ARG A 124 -2.86 -13.14 -4.70
N LEU A 125 -2.45 -12.84 -3.47
CA LEU A 125 -1.11 -12.44 -3.13
C LEU A 125 -0.39 -13.59 -2.41
N ARG A 126 0.70 -14.06 -3.00
CA ARG A 126 1.60 -15.06 -2.44
C ARG A 126 2.73 -14.38 -1.68
N VAL A 127 3.05 -14.86 -0.48
CA VAL A 127 4.23 -14.42 0.28
C VAL A 127 5.49 -14.95 -0.40
N GLU A 128 6.33 -14.07 -0.93
CA GLU A 128 7.61 -14.45 -1.55
C GLU A 128 8.78 -14.29 -0.59
N ILE A 129 8.79 -13.22 0.20
CA ILE A 129 9.85 -12.96 1.18
C ILE A 129 9.19 -12.64 2.53
N LEU A 130 9.70 -13.28 3.58
CA LEU A 130 9.31 -13.06 4.96
C LEU A 130 10.58 -13.02 5.81
N ASP A 131 11.09 -11.82 6.05
CA ASP A 131 12.24 -11.53 6.90
C ASP A 131 11.74 -10.73 8.12
N PRO A 132 11.54 -11.41 9.28
CA PRO A 132 10.93 -10.80 10.47
C PRO A 132 11.49 -9.43 10.80
N GLU A 133 10.58 -8.48 11.01
CA GLU A 133 10.89 -7.09 11.41
C GLU A 133 11.74 -6.30 10.41
N ARG A 134 11.95 -6.83 9.20
CA ARG A 134 12.80 -6.22 8.17
C ARG A 134 12.12 -6.11 6.83
N ALA A 135 11.57 -7.20 6.30
CA ALA A 135 10.94 -7.19 4.99
C ALA A 135 9.80 -8.21 4.85
N LEU A 136 8.68 -7.78 4.27
CA LEU A 136 7.57 -8.64 3.87
C LEU A 136 7.23 -8.33 2.41
N VAL A 137 7.32 -9.33 1.54
CA VAL A 137 7.09 -9.16 0.10
C VAL A 137 6.03 -10.12 -0.39
N PHE A 138 5.06 -9.57 -1.09
CA PHE A 138 4.01 -10.29 -1.78
C PHE A 138 4.22 -10.21 -3.30
N ARG A 139 3.78 -11.26 -3.99
CA ARG A 139 3.65 -11.27 -5.44
C ARG A 139 2.26 -11.76 -5.82
N SER A 140 1.62 -11.12 -6.78
CA SER A 140 0.37 -11.61 -7.34
C SER A 140 0.58 -12.92 -8.09
N GLU A 141 -0.40 -13.84 -8.05
CA GLU A 141 -0.30 -15.14 -8.75
C GLU A 141 -0.07 -15.00 -10.27
N ASP A 142 -0.57 -13.93 -10.88
CA ASP A 142 -0.34 -13.62 -12.30
C ASP A 142 1.06 -13.04 -12.59
N GLY A 143 1.86 -12.80 -11.55
CA GLY A 143 3.23 -12.30 -11.62
C GLY A 143 3.36 -10.81 -11.95
N ASN A 144 2.26 -10.09 -12.15
CA ASN A 144 2.25 -8.72 -12.63
C ASN A 144 2.37 -7.66 -11.53
N TRP A 145 2.31 -8.05 -10.25
CA TRP A 145 2.41 -7.12 -9.14
C TRP A 145 3.34 -7.70 -8.06
N VAL A 146 4.32 -6.91 -7.65
CA VAL A 146 5.12 -7.14 -6.45
C VAL A 146 4.87 -6.01 -5.47
N TRP A 147 4.54 -6.36 -4.23
CA TRP A 147 4.27 -5.42 -3.15
C TRP A 147 5.18 -5.73 -1.97
N ALA A 148 6.13 -4.84 -1.71
CA ALA A 148 7.13 -4.99 -0.67
C ALA A 148 6.92 -3.98 0.46
N PHE A 149 7.06 -4.45 1.69
CA PHE A 149 7.20 -3.62 2.88
C PHE A 149 8.60 -3.79 3.44
N ALA A 150 9.30 -2.68 3.67
CA ALA A 150 10.59 -2.66 4.33
C ALA A 150 10.52 -1.83 5.60
N LEU A 151 11.10 -2.35 6.68
CA LEU A 151 11.26 -1.70 7.96
C LEU A 151 12.74 -1.37 8.16
N ILE A 152 13.05 -0.08 8.19
CA ILE A 152 14.41 0.42 8.41
C ILE A 152 14.44 1.14 9.77
N PRO A 153 15.31 0.74 10.71
CA PRO A 153 15.46 1.45 11.98
C PRO A 153 15.86 2.92 11.76
N CYS A 154 15.28 3.84 12.53
CA CYS A 154 15.64 5.26 12.52
C CYS A 154 15.58 5.86 13.93
N ALA A 155 16.12 7.07 14.10
CA ALA A 155 16.23 7.70 15.43
C ALA A 155 14.88 7.82 16.19
N GLU A 156 13.78 8.03 15.46
CA GLU A 156 12.44 8.16 16.04
C GLU A 156 11.69 6.81 16.20
N GLY A 157 12.25 5.68 15.77
CA GLY A 157 11.59 4.37 15.77
C GLY A 157 11.90 3.58 14.50
N SER A 158 10.89 3.41 13.65
CA SER A 158 11.02 2.65 12.40
C SER A 158 10.52 3.44 11.21
N ARG A 159 11.27 3.40 10.12
CA ARG A 159 10.88 3.88 8.81
C ARG A 159 10.20 2.74 8.06
N LEU A 160 8.90 2.86 7.83
CA LEU A 160 8.12 1.89 7.06
C LEU A 160 8.02 2.38 5.62
N ILE A 161 8.60 1.62 4.70
CA ILE A 161 8.54 1.84 3.26
C ILE A 161 7.64 0.79 2.64
N SER A 162 6.68 1.21 1.83
CA SER A 162 5.85 0.35 0.98
C SER A 162 6.20 0.60 -0.49
N ARG A 163 6.55 -0.45 -1.22
CA ARG A 163 6.90 -0.38 -2.64
C ARG A 163 6.01 -1.29 -3.47
N ASN A 164 5.32 -0.70 -4.44
CA ASN A 164 4.52 -1.40 -5.43
C ASN A 164 5.23 -1.35 -6.78
N ARG A 165 5.48 -2.50 -7.37
CA ARG A 165 5.96 -2.65 -8.75
C ARG A 165 4.86 -3.35 -9.53
N ILE A 166 4.31 -2.67 -10.54
CA ILE A 166 3.19 -3.19 -11.31
C ILE A 166 3.56 -3.23 -12.79
N ALA A 167 3.47 -4.41 -13.39
CA ALA A 167 3.50 -4.62 -14.82
C ALA A 167 2.08 -4.57 -15.39
N MET A 168 1.98 -4.11 -16.63
CA MET A 168 0.71 -4.01 -17.35
C MET A 168 0.87 -4.66 -18.73
N PRO A 169 1.12 -5.97 -18.78
CA PRO A 169 1.24 -6.68 -20.05
C PRO A 169 -0.09 -6.54 -20.80
N HIS A 170 -0.01 -6.27 -22.11
CA HIS A 170 -1.17 -6.14 -22.99
C HIS A 170 -2.17 -5.00 -22.66
N ALA A 171 -1.82 -4.07 -21.78
CA ALA A 171 -2.70 -2.94 -21.48
C ALA A 171 -2.82 -1.98 -22.68
N SER A 172 -4.05 -1.75 -23.12
CA SER A 172 -4.39 -0.80 -24.18
C SER A 172 -4.09 0.65 -23.75
N ILE A 173 -3.95 1.57 -24.71
CA ILE A 173 -3.72 2.99 -24.42
C ILE A 173 -4.81 3.58 -23.50
N PRO A 174 -6.11 3.32 -23.72
CA PRO A 174 -7.15 3.79 -22.81
C PRO A 174 -7.01 3.22 -21.39
N ALA A 175 -6.64 1.94 -21.25
CA ALA A 175 -6.43 1.31 -19.95
C ALA A 175 -5.23 1.94 -19.21
N ARG A 176 -4.14 2.25 -19.93
CA ARG A 176 -2.97 2.95 -19.38
C ARG A 176 -3.32 4.36 -18.92
N LEU A 177 -4.13 5.09 -19.70
CA LEU A 177 -4.57 6.43 -19.32
C LEU A 177 -5.50 6.41 -18.10
N PHE A 178 -6.43 5.45 -18.05
CA PHE A 178 -7.28 5.24 -16.89
C PHE A 178 -6.44 4.92 -15.64
N ASN A 179 -5.44 4.05 -15.77
CA ASN A 179 -4.53 3.76 -14.67
C ASN A 179 -3.82 5.05 -14.18
N LEU A 180 -3.22 5.78 -15.11
CA LEU A 180 -2.49 7.02 -14.83
C LEU A 180 -3.37 8.06 -14.11
N LEU A 181 -4.57 8.31 -14.61
CA LEU A 181 -5.39 9.43 -14.13
C LEU A 181 -6.31 9.08 -12.95
N VAL A 182 -6.62 7.79 -12.75
CA VAL A 182 -7.61 7.35 -11.77
C VAL A 182 -6.99 6.39 -10.76
N MET A 183 -6.37 5.31 -11.22
CA MET A 183 -5.86 4.26 -10.33
C MET A 183 -4.64 4.73 -9.54
N GLU A 184 -3.68 5.43 -10.15
CA GLU A 184 -2.49 5.93 -9.45
C GLU A 184 -2.86 6.89 -8.30
N PRO A 185 -3.69 7.95 -8.50
CA PRO A 185 -4.18 8.78 -7.39
C PRO A 185 -5.02 8.02 -6.36
N GLY A 186 -5.90 7.13 -6.82
CA GLY A 186 -6.74 6.30 -5.93
C GLY A 186 -5.89 5.41 -5.02
N SER A 187 -4.85 4.78 -5.58
CA SER A 187 -3.91 3.96 -4.82
C SER A 187 -3.21 4.75 -3.71
N LEU A 188 -2.88 6.03 -3.96
CA LEU A 188 -2.26 6.89 -2.94
C LEU A 188 -3.18 7.09 -1.75
N ILE A 189 -4.44 7.42 -2.00
CA ILE A 189 -5.41 7.69 -0.94
C ILE A 189 -5.55 6.45 -0.05
N MET A 190 -5.71 5.28 -0.67
CA MET A 190 -5.87 4.01 0.04
C MET A 190 -4.61 3.61 0.81
N GLU A 191 -3.46 3.59 0.15
CA GLU A 191 -2.20 3.15 0.75
C GLU A 191 -1.73 4.12 1.84
N ARG A 192 -1.91 5.43 1.63
CA ARG A 192 -1.65 6.43 2.68
C ARG A 192 -2.47 6.16 3.93
N ARG A 193 -3.75 5.81 3.78
CA ARG A 193 -4.61 5.51 4.92
C ARG A 193 -4.17 4.22 5.61
N MET A 194 -3.87 3.16 4.87
CA MET A 194 -3.36 1.90 5.40
C MET A 194 -2.08 2.13 6.23
N LEU A 195 -1.09 2.84 5.66
CA LEU A 195 0.16 3.15 6.34
C LEU A 195 -0.06 3.93 7.63
N LEU A 196 -0.91 4.96 7.60
CA LEU A 196 -1.26 5.72 8.81
C LEU A 196 -2.04 4.88 9.83
N GLY A 197 -2.88 3.95 9.39
CA GLY A 197 -3.59 3.01 10.25
C GLY A 197 -2.66 2.01 10.94
N ILE A 198 -1.62 1.55 10.25
CA ILE A 198 -0.53 0.74 10.82
C ILE A 198 0.24 1.56 11.85
N LYS A 199 0.62 2.80 11.51
CA LYS A 199 1.32 3.71 12.42
C LYS A 199 0.59 3.89 13.74
N GLU A 200 -0.69 4.24 13.68
CA GLU A 200 -1.52 4.47 14.87
C GLU A 200 -1.56 3.26 15.80
N ARG A 201 -1.74 2.07 15.22
CA ARG A 201 -1.81 0.81 15.96
C ARG A 201 -0.47 0.38 16.53
N ALA A 202 0.60 0.46 15.74
CA ALA A 202 1.95 0.12 16.17
C ALA A 202 2.45 1.04 17.30
N GLU A 203 2.20 2.35 17.19
CA GLU A 203 2.56 3.31 18.25
C GLU A 203 1.72 3.11 19.52
N THR A 204 0.46 2.69 19.38
CA THR A 204 -0.38 2.35 20.53
C THR A 204 0.11 1.08 21.22
N LEU A 205 0.44 0.04 20.44
CA LEU A 205 1.01 -1.21 20.95
C LEU A 205 2.34 -0.97 21.67
N ALA A 206 3.19 -0.09 21.14
CA ALA A 206 4.47 0.25 21.76
C ALA A 206 4.32 1.06 23.06
N ARG A 207 3.27 1.87 23.21
CA ARG A 207 2.97 2.60 24.46
C ARG A 207 2.37 1.70 25.54
N ASN A 208 1.58 0.72 25.12
CA ASN A 208 0.92 -0.24 26.00
C ASN A 208 1.35 -1.66 25.62
N PRO A 209 2.65 -2.02 25.79
CA PRO A 209 3.03 -3.42 25.69
C PRO A 209 2.18 -4.14 26.73
N ALA A 210 1.44 -5.17 26.32
CA ALA A 210 0.63 -5.93 27.26
C ALA A 210 1.50 -6.25 28.48
N THR A 211 1.09 -5.79 29.67
CA THR A 211 1.67 -6.29 30.91
C THR A 211 1.46 -7.79 30.87
N ASP A 212 2.54 -8.54 30.68
CA ASP A 212 2.53 -9.98 30.90
C ASP A 212 1.86 -10.23 32.26
N PRO A 213 0.79 -11.03 32.34
CA PRO A 213 0.38 -11.55 33.62
C PRO A 213 1.54 -12.42 34.10
N VAL A 214 2.25 -11.93 35.11
CA VAL A 214 3.19 -12.70 35.92
C VAL A 214 2.48 -13.99 36.32
N VAL A 215 2.95 -15.12 35.78
CA VAL A 215 2.66 -16.46 36.30
C VAL A 215 3.61 -16.73 37.45
#